data_AF-A0A239IIE3-F1
#
_entry.id   AF-A0A239IIE3-F1
#
_cell.length_a   1.000
_cell.length_b   1.000
_cell.length_c   1.000
_cell.angle_alpha   90.00
_cell.angle_beta   90.00
_cell.angle_gamma   90.00
#
_symmetry.space_group_name_H-M   'P 1'
#
loop_
_entity.id
_entity.type
_entity.pdbx_description
1 polymer ?
#
loop_
_entity_poly.entity_id
_entity_poly.type
_entity_poly.pdbx_seq_one_letter_code
_entity_poly.pdbx_strand_id
1 'polypeptide(L)'
;MSQNNPPSGPRPLPGQESSVESRAGLVVIGIVVVVIVGIAALLIRSNAVPTTSAPPVAPTSVTPTGNITEIAIDIQGMAFIPSQIEVPIGDELRLTVTNSGDQRHDLVFANGAELEALAPGAVGVLDVGVISGDLEGWCSIPGHRQMGMTFTVQAVGGDTGDGAQAQDDSAQTNGDSSPGGHGAHGSHSAGASGSTGVPTMNELLDQAAQQDPYPAELSALGDEREHHYTFTVTESIEDLADGLTRTVWTYNGTSPGPVLHGRVGDTFHITLVNDGTMGHSIDFHAGELAPDGPMRTIEPGESLEYVFTANRSGVWMYHCSTMPMSSHIANGMFGVVIIEPDDLEPVDRQYALVQSEIYAGADGQAADADKVAAGIPDVMTFNGRAFQYDVHPLSAQVGERVRIWVLNAGPNVSSSFHVVGTQFDTVWREGSYSVWHGKSLDGRTKGVTGAQTLPLQAAEGGFVEFTTFEPGHYPFVNHRMNLAEKGAHGILKVE
;
A
#
# COMPACT_ATOMS: atom_id res chain seq x y z
N MET A 1 -33.95 25.66 -54.38
CA MET A 1 -34.83 24.48 -54.20
C MET A 1 -33.92 23.27 -54.20
N SER A 2 -33.67 22.50 -53.15
CA SER A 2 -34.23 22.34 -51.82
C SER A 2 -33.08 21.98 -50.87
N GLN A 3 -33.09 22.53 -49.65
CA GLN A 3 -32.28 22.06 -48.52
C GLN A 3 -32.90 20.76 -47.96
N ASN A 4 -32.10 19.89 -47.32
CA ASN A 4 -32.40 19.31 -46.01
C ASN A 4 -31.24 18.49 -45.42
N ASN A 5 -31.08 18.67 -44.11
CA ASN A 5 -29.96 18.34 -43.21
C ASN A 5 -29.72 16.84 -42.91
N PRO A 6 -28.55 16.50 -42.34
CA PRO A 6 -28.25 15.16 -41.78
C PRO A 6 -28.98 14.90 -40.45
N PRO A 7 -29.15 13.63 -40.03
CA PRO A 7 -29.97 13.28 -38.88
C PRO A 7 -29.29 13.58 -37.54
N SER A 8 -30.09 14.15 -36.64
CA SER A 8 -29.77 14.49 -35.25
C SER A 8 -30.11 13.36 -34.28
N GLY A 9 -29.18 13.05 -33.37
CA GLY A 9 -29.43 12.69 -31.96
C GLY A 9 -30.06 11.32 -31.63
N PRO A 10 -29.77 10.79 -30.41
CA PRO A 10 -30.33 9.52 -29.94
C PRO A 10 -31.82 9.63 -29.59
N ARG A 11 -32.53 8.53 -29.85
CA ARG A 11 -33.97 8.34 -29.64
C ARG A 11 -34.33 8.32 -28.14
N PRO A 12 -35.33 9.09 -27.65
CA PRO A 12 -35.79 9.01 -26.26
C PRO A 12 -36.57 7.72 -25.97
N LEU A 13 -36.42 7.18 -24.77
CA LEU A 13 -37.26 6.10 -24.23
C LEU A 13 -38.64 6.65 -23.81
N PRO A 14 -39.73 5.86 -23.90
CA PRO A 14 -41.07 6.32 -23.57
C PRO A 14 -41.35 6.27 -22.06
N GLY A 15 -41.94 7.34 -21.53
CA GLY A 15 -42.71 7.30 -20.28
C GLY A 15 -42.24 8.26 -19.18
N GLN A 16 -42.55 9.55 -19.31
CA GLN A 16 -43.32 10.32 -18.31
C GLN A 16 -43.38 11.79 -18.74
N GLU A 17 -44.57 12.19 -19.19
CA GLU A 17 -44.91 13.59 -19.38
C GLU A 17 -45.09 14.30 -18.03
N SER A 18 -44.73 15.57 -18.05
CA SER A 18 -44.68 16.54 -16.96
C SER A 18 -46.04 16.89 -16.35
N SER A 19 -46.05 17.20 -15.06
CA SER A 19 -46.94 18.25 -14.52
C SER A 19 -46.15 19.16 -13.58
N VAL A 20 -45.95 20.40 -14.04
CA VAL A 20 -45.53 21.54 -13.23
C VAL A 20 -46.75 21.98 -12.41
N GLU A 21 -46.75 21.72 -11.11
CA GLU A 21 -47.44 22.52 -10.07
C GLU A 21 -47.21 21.87 -8.69
N SER A 22 -46.21 22.37 -7.96
CA SER A 22 -46.26 22.62 -6.51
C SER A 22 -44.86 22.99 -6.03
N ARG A 23 -44.56 24.29 -6.10
CA ARG A 23 -43.48 24.91 -5.32
C ARG A 23 -44.02 25.14 -3.91
N ALA A 24 -43.75 24.23 -2.98
CA ALA A 24 -43.61 24.46 -1.53
C ALA A 24 -43.73 23.12 -0.80
N GLY A 25 -42.61 22.60 -0.29
CA GLY A 25 -42.63 21.49 0.66
C GLY A 25 -41.58 20.42 0.37
N LEU A 26 -40.31 20.73 0.57
CA LEU A 26 -39.23 19.73 0.81
C LEU A 26 -37.94 20.42 1.32
N VAL A 27 -38.07 21.27 2.34
CA VAL A 27 -36.91 21.85 3.08
C VAL A 27 -36.89 21.40 4.55
N VAL A 28 -37.76 20.48 4.99
CA VAL A 28 -37.87 20.12 6.43
C VAL A 28 -37.45 18.68 6.78
N ILE A 29 -37.02 17.84 5.83
CA ILE A 29 -36.58 16.45 6.14
C ILE A 29 -35.04 16.29 6.08
N GLY A 30 -34.28 17.38 5.88
CA GLY A 30 -32.81 17.36 5.82
C GLY A 30 -32.06 17.75 7.10
N ILE A 31 -32.76 18.15 8.17
CA ILE A 31 -32.12 18.73 9.39
C ILE A 31 -32.31 17.85 10.64
N VAL A 32 -33.16 16.81 10.61
CA VAL A 32 -33.41 15.95 11.78
C VAL A 32 -32.48 14.72 11.85
N VAL A 33 -31.85 14.31 10.75
CA VAL A 33 -30.92 13.16 10.76
C VAL A 33 -29.48 13.55 11.14
N VAL A 34 -29.12 14.84 11.03
CA VAL A 34 -27.74 15.31 11.35
C VAL A 34 -27.56 15.69 12.83
N VAL A 35 -28.64 15.82 13.61
CA VAL A 35 -28.56 16.18 15.05
C VAL A 35 -28.55 14.96 15.97
N ILE A 36 -28.95 13.76 15.50
CA ILE A 36 -28.87 12.52 16.31
C ILE A 36 -27.48 11.86 16.23
N VAL A 37 -26.72 12.09 15.16
CA VAL A 37 -25.35 11.54 15.03
C VAL A 37 -24.29 12.45 15.69
N GLY A 38 -24.61 13.72 15.94
CA GLY A 38 -23.69 14.70 16.55
C GLY A 38 -23.67 14.76 18.09
N ILE A 39 -24.53 14.02 18.79
CA ILE A 39 -24.59 14.01 20.27
C ILE A 39 -24.16 12.65 20.87
N ALA A 40 -24.01 11.60 20.06
CA ALA A 40 -23.43 10.33 20.51
C ALA A 40 -21.89 10.33 20.56
N ALA A 41 -21.23 11.30 19.93
CA ALA A 41 -19.77 11.40 19.86
C ALA A 41 -19.12 12.33 20.91
N LEU A 42 -19.89 12.85 21.88
CA LEU A 42 -19.38 13.79 22.88
C LEU A 42 -19.80 13.48 24.31
N LEU A 43 -19.83 12.20 24.72
CA LEU A 43 -19.88 11.80 26.14
C LEU A 43 -19.27 10.41 26.41
N ILE A 44 -18.21 10.02 25.71
CA ILE A 44 -17.32 8.95 26.21
C ILE A 44 -16.11 9.63 26.83
N ARG A 45 -16.29 10.09 28.08
CA ARG A 45 -15.13 10.26 28.96
C ARG A 45 -14.55 8.87 29.18
N SER A 46 -13.27 8.73 28.87
CA SER A 46 -12.47 7.56 29.18
C SER A 46 -12.48 7.32 30.68
N ASN A 47 -13.44 6.52 31.17
CA ASN A 47 -13.23 5.79 32.40
C ASN A 47 -12.23 4.69 32.04
N ALA A 48 -10.96 4.95 32.30
CA ALA A 48 -9.97 3.89 32.42
C ALA A 48 -10.51 2.92 33.49
N VAL A 49 -11.06 1.80 33.03
CA VAL A 49 -11.28 0.64 33.89
C VAL A 49 -9.88 0.25 34.35
N PRO A 50 -9.59 0.20 35.66
CA PRO A 50 -8.34 -0.38 36.10
C PRO A 50 -8.36 -1.82 35.61
N THR A 51 -7.52 -2.14 34.63
CA THR A 51 -7.20 -3.51 34.28
C THR A 51 -6.55 -4.12 35.50
N THR A 52 -7.35 -4.72 36.38
CA THR A 52 -6.85 -5.77 37.25
C THR A 52 -6.35 -6.84 36.30
N SER A 53 -5.04 -6.88 36.09
CA SER A 53 -4.35 -8.01 35.49
C SER A 53 -4.84 -9.25 36.22
N ALA A 54 -5.71 -10.01 35.57
CA ALA A 54 -5.96 -11.38 35.98
C ALA A 54 -4.59 -12.07 36.02
N PRO A 55 -4.27 -12.85 37.07
CA PRO A 55 -3.06 -13.64 37.06
C PRO A 55 -3.05 -14.50 35.79
N PRO A 56 -1.86 -14.79 35.22
CA PRO A 56 -1.78 -15.65 34.04
C PRO A 56 -2.55 -16.93 34.35
N VAL A 57 -3.58 -17.21 33.57
CA VAL A 57 -4.26 -18.50 33.61
C VAL A 57 -3.18 -19.52 33.30
N ALA A 58 -2.84 -20.35 34.29
CA ALA A 58 -1.93 -21.46 34.08
C ALA A 58 -2.44 -22.24 32.86
N PRO A 59 -1.57 -22.73 31.95
CA PRO A 59 -2.02 -23.57 30.86
C PRO A 59 -2.86 -24.68 31.48
N THR A 60 -4.12 -24.78 31.08
CA THR A 60 -4.96 -25.90 31.46
C THR A 60 -4.23 -27.14 30.98
N SER A 61 -3.54 -27.83 31.89
CA SER A 61 -2.81 -29.05 31.58
C SER A 61 -3.85 -30.11 31.28
N VAL A 62 -4.23 -30.21 30.01
CA VAL A 62 -5.09 -31.27 29.50
C VAL A 62 -4.25 -32.54 29.47
N THR A 63 -4.76 -33.60 30.09
CA THR A 63 -4.13 -34.93 30.02
C THR A 63 -4.23 -35.43 28.58
N PRO A 64 -3.11 -35.74 27.90
CA PRO A 64 -3.16 -36.31 26.57
C PRO A 64 -3.94 -37.63 26.59
N THR A 65 -4.86 -37.81 25.64
CA THR A 65 -5.65 -39.03 25.49
C THR A 65 -4.79 -40.20 25.00
N GLY A 66 -3.68 -39.90 24.33
CA GLY A 66 -2.83 -40.85 23.62
C GLY A 66 -3.33 -41.18 22.21
N ASN A 67 -4.43 -40.55 21.77
CA ASN A 67 -4.92 -40.66 20.39
C ASN A 67 -4.29 -39.59 19.50
N ILE A 68 -4.14 -39.91 18.22
CA ILE A 68 -3.74 -38.96 17.17
C ILE A 68 -4.94 -38.75 16.24
N THR A 69 -5.36 -37.50 16.10
CA THR A 69 -6.30 -37.06 15.08
C THR A 69 -5.51 -36.64 13.84
N GLU A 70 -5.59 -37.44 12.77
CA GLU A 70 -4.95 -37.14 11.48
C GLU A 70 -5.98 -36.58 10.49
N ILE A 71 -5.75 -35.37 9.98
CA ILE A 71 -6.64 -34.70 9.03
C ILE A 71 -5.86 -34.23 7.81
N ALA A 72 -6.41 -34.46 6.61
CA ALA A 72 -5.90 -33.88 5.39
C ALA A 72 -6.64 -32.58 5.07
N ILE A 73 -5.90 -31.53 4.74
CA ILE A 73 -6.41 -30.25 4.26
C ILE A 73 -5.71 -29.88 2.96
N ASP A 74 -6.38 -29.06 2.15
CA ASP A 74 -5.88 -28.54 0.89
C ASP A 74 -5.78 -27.02 0.95
N ILE A 75 -4.90 -26.45 0.14
CA ILE A 75 -4.80 -25.00 -0.09
C ILE A 75 -5.25 -24.75 -1.51
N GLN A 76 -6.28 -23.93 -1.67
CA GLN A 76 -6.82 -23.54 -2.97
C GLN A 76 -6.96 -22.03 -3.02
N GLY A 77 -6.17 -21.39 -3.89
CA GLY A 77 -6.05 -19.93 -3.89
C GLY A 77 -5.69 -19.41 -2.49
N MET A 78 -6.41 -18.41 -2.00
CA MET A 78 -6.18 -17.80 -0.68
C MET A 78 -7.03 -18.42 0.44
N ALA A 79 -7.18 -19.75 0.48
CA ALA A 79 -7.94 -20.43 1.53
C ALA A 79 -7.42 -21.82 1.86
N PHE A 80 -7.49 -22.18 3.14
CA PHE A 80 -7.39 -23.56 3.62
C PHE A 80 -8.75 -24.26 3.46
N ILE A 81 -8.76 -25.50 2.98
CA ILE A 81 -9.96 -26.29 2.67
C ILE A 81 -9.88 -27.68 3.32
N PRO A 82 -10.78 -28.02 4.27
CA PRO A 82 -11.66 -27.09 4.97
C PRO A 82 -10.87 -26.04 5.75
N SER A 83 -11.47 -24.88 6.03
CA SER A 83 -10.85 -23.83 6.86
C SER A 83 -11.10 -24.01 8.37
N GLN A 84 -11.94 -24.98 8.74
CA GLN A 84 -12.23 -25.32 10.12
C GLN A 84 -12.35 -26.83 10.29
N ILE A 85 -11.82 -27.34 11.39
CA ILE A 85 -11.90 -28.74 11.80
C ILE A 85 -12.27 -28.84 13.29
N GLU A 86 -12.87 -29.96 13.67
CA GLU A 86 -13.13 -30.30 15.07
C GLU A 86 -12.11 -31.35 15.54
N VAL A 87 -11.50 -31.16 16.71
CA VAL A 87 -10.53 -32.09 17.29
C VAL A 87 -10.84 -32.33 18.77
N PRO A 88 -10.89 -33.59 19.25
CA PRO A 88 -11.12 -33.87 20.66
C PRO A 88 -10.05 -33.24 21.57
N ILE A 89 -10.48 -32.67 22.70
CA ILE A 89 -9.58 -32.17 23.73
C ILE A 89 -8.70 -33.32 24.25
N GLY A 90 -7.39 -33.12 24.22
CA GLY A 90 -6.35 -34.05 24.66
C GLY A 90 -5.79 -34.95 23.55
N ASP A 91 -6.37 -34.95 22.35
CA ASP A 91 -5.77 -35.61 21.19
C ASP A 91 -4.58 -34.82 20.64
N GLU A 92 -3.61 -35.53 20.08
CA GLU A 92 -2.55 -34.93 19.27
C GLU A 92 -3.06 -34.73 17.84
N LEU A 93 -2.93 -33.52 17.30
CA LEU A 93 -3.34 -33.21 15.93
C LEU A 93 -2.15 -33.28 14.97
N ARG A 94 -2.31 -34.06 13.90
CA ARG A 94 -1.41 -34.07 12.74
C ARG A 94 -2.18 -33.70 11.46
N LEU A 95 -1.68 -32.72 10.73
CA LEU A 95 -2.24 -32.28 9.46
C LEU A 95 -1.38 -32.76 8.29
N THR A 96 -2.01 -33.30 7.24
CA THR A 96 -1.39 -33.41 5.92
C THR A 96 -1.92 -32.28 5.06
N VAL A 97 -1.05 -31.38 4.64
CA VAL A 97 -1.41 -30.16 3.90
C VAL A 97 -0.95 -30.32 2.46
N THR A 98 -1.89 -30.27 1.50
CA THR A 98 -1.58 -30.20 0.07
C THR A 98 -1.73 -28.76 -0.39
N ASN A 99 -0.81 -28.26 -1.21
CA ASN A 99 -0.99 -26.98 -1.88
C ASN A 99 -1.42 -27.19 -3.33
N SER A 100 -2.73 -27.15 -3.60
CA SER A 100 -3.29 -27.22 -4.96
C SER A 100 -3.48 -25.84 -5.61
N GLY A 101 -3.06 -24.77 -4.93
CA GLY A 101 -3.10 -23.39 -5.42
C GLY A 101 -1.98 -23.05 -6.40
N ASP A 102 -1.90 -21.77 -6.74
CA ASP A 102 -0.93 -21.21 -7.70
C ASP A 102 0.18 -20.38 -7.03
N GLN A 103 0.18 -20.32 -5.70
CA GLN A 103 1.12 -19.55 -4.89
C GLN A 103 1.67 -20.38 -3.75
N ARG A 104 2.78 -19.92 -3.15
CA ARG A 104 3.29 -20.51 -1.91
C ARG A 104 2.40 -20.18 -0.73
N HIS A 105 2.26 -21.15 0.16
CA HIS A 105 1.54 -21.00 1.41
C HIS A 105 2.20 -21.83 2.51
N ASP A 106 2.36 -21.24 3.69
CA ASP A 106 2.69 -21.91 4.94
C ASP A 106 1.43 -22.09 5.79
N LEU A 107 1.59 -22.73 6.94
CA LEU A 107 0.57 -22.78 7.98
C LEU A 107 1.24 -22.71 9.35
N VAL A 108 0.97 -21.63 10.08
CA VAL A 108 1.44 -21.42 11.45
C VAL A 108 0.26 -21.42 12.41
N PHE A 109 0.47 -21.86 13.65
CA PHE A 109 -0.54 -21.87 14.71
C PHE A 109 -0.12 -21.00 15.89
N ALA A 110 -1.11 -20.50 16.64
CA ALA A 110 -0.89 -19.67 17.82
C ALA A 110 -0.06 -20.35 18.93
N ASN A 111 0.06 -21.68 18.92
CA ASN A 111 0.89 -22.45 19.84
C ASN A 111 2.35 -22.62 19.38
N GLY A 112 2.72 -22.07 18.22
CA GLY A 112 4.07 -22.12 17.66
C GLY A 112 4.32 -23.32 16.73
N ALA A 113 3.34 -24.18 16.47
CA ALA A 113 3.47 -25.20 15.43
C ALA A 113 3.46 -24.55 14.04
N GLU A 114 4.38 -24.94 13.17
CA GLU A 114 4.53 -24.36 11.84
C GLU A 114 4.90 -25.39 10.78
N LEU A 115 4.34 -25.19 9.58
CA LEU A 115 4.73 -25.87 8.35
C LEU A 115 5.43 -24.88 7.44
N GLU A 116 6.61 -25.23 6.94
CA GLU A 116 7.33 -24.43 5.96
C GLU A 116 6.49 -24.17 4.69
N ALA A 117 6.75 -23.05 4.01
CA ALA A 117 6.01 -22.64 2.83
C ALA A 117 6.06 -23.69 1.71
N LEU A 118 4.91 -24.27 1.40
CA LEU A 118 4.74 -25.25 0.35
C LEU A 118 4.63 -24.57 -1.02
N ALA A 119 5.47 -24.99 -1.97
CA ALA A 119 5.32 -24.64 -3.37
C ALA A 119 3.98 -25.15 -3.95
N PRO A 120 3.46 -24.55 -5.03
CA PRO A 120 2.36 -25.12 -5.79
C PRO A 120 2.61 -26.61 -6.12
N GLY A 121 1.64 -27.46 -5.82
CA GLY A 121 1.69 -28.92 -5.99
C GLY A 121 2.44 -29.69 -4.89
N ALA A 122 3.05 -29.01 -3.91
CA ALA A 122 3.75 -29.68 -2.82
C ALA A 122 2.80 -30.17 -1.72
N VAL A 123 3.27 -31.14 -0.94
CA VAL A 123 2.57 -31.70 0.21
C VAL A 123 3.50 -31.67 1.42
N GLY A 124 2.97 -31.24 2.56
CA GLY A 124 3.66 -31.20 3.84
C GLY A 124 2.87 -31.90 4.95
N VAL A 125 3.54 -32.28 6.03
CA VAL A 125 2.91 -32.82 7.23
C VAL A 125 3.29 -31.95 8.42
N LEU A 126 2.31 -31.55 9.22
CA LEU A 126 2.47 -30.70 10.38
C LEU A 126 1.94 -31.39 11.62
N ASP A 127 2.82 -31.60 12.60
CA ASP A 127 2.43 -31.98 13.96
C ASP A 127 2.06 -30.71 14.75
N VAL A 128 0.76 -30.49 14.98
CA VAL A 128 0.24 -29.32 15.71
C VAL A 128 0.37 -29.50 17.23
N GLY A 129 0.48 -30.75 17.68
CA GLY A 129 0.60 -31.12 19.09
C GLY A 129 -0.75 -31.37 19.76
N VAL A 130 -0.74 -31.43 21.10
CA VAL A 130 -1.93 -31.77 21.91
C VAL A 130 -2.90 -30.59 21.95
N ILE A 131 -4.14 -30.81 21.54
CA ILE A 131 -5.20 -29.80 21.54
C ILE A 131 -5.82 -29.67 22.93
N SER A 132 -5.67 -28.52 23.56
CA SER A 132 -6.21 -28.23 24.90
C SER A 132 -7.40 -27.25 24.91
N GLY A 133 -7.73 -26.68 23.75
CA GLY A 133 -8.77 -25.69 23.53
C GLY A 133 -8.77 -25.23 22.07
N ASP A 134 -9.69 -24.33 21.72
CA ASP A 134 -9.75 -23.77 20.37
C ASP A 134 -8.39 -23.14 19.98
N LEU A 135 -7.97 -23.37 18.75
CA LEU A 135 -6.66 -22.94 18.26
C LEU A 135 -6.79 -22.32 16.87
N GLU A 136 -6.25 -21.12 16.70
CA GLU A 136 -6.17 -20.42 15.41
C GLU A 136 -4.86 -20.76 14.70
N GLY A 137 -4.95 -21.01 13.41
CA GLY A 137 -3.83 -21.03 12.48
C GLY A 137 -4.04 -20.05 11.32
N TRP A 138 -2.96 -19.69 10.63
CA TRP A 138 -3.00 -18.79 9.49
C TRP A 138 -1.79 -19.01 8.58
N CYS A 139 -1.86 -18.46 7.36
CA CYS A 139 -0.70 -18.31 6.49
C CYS A 139 0.07 -17.04 6.89
N SER A 140 1.36 -17.17 7.23
CA SER A 140 2.24 -16.08 7.66
C SER A 140 2.84 -15.27 6.53
N ILE A 141 2.71 -15.70 5.27
CA ILE A 141 3.17 -14.92 4.12
C ILE A 141 2.49 -13.54 4.11
N PRO A 142 3.22 -12.42 3.93
CA PRO A 142 2.70 -11.08 4.16
C PRO A 142 1.40 -10.78 3.40
N GLY A 143 0.33 -10.43 4.13
CA GLY A 143 -0.99 -10.12 3.60
C GLY A 143 -1.91 -11.32 3.38
N HIS A 144 -1.42 -12.56 3.47
CA HIS A 144 -2.23 -13.75 3.22
C HIS A 144 -3.32 -13.92 4.28
N ARG A 145 -2.97 -13.74 5.56
CA ARG A 145 -3.94 -13.74 6.67
C ARG A 145 -5.00 -12.66 6.49
N GLN A 146 -4.61 -11.45 6.08
CA GLN A 146 -5.53 -10.32 5.87
C GLN A 146 -6.49 -10.57 4.70
N MET A 147 -6.11 -11.41 3.74
CA MET A 147 -6.99 -11.88 2.66
C MET A 147 -7.87 -13.07 3.06
N GLY A 148 -7.81 -13.53 4.31
CA GLY A 148 -8.68 -14.56 4.85
C GLY A 148 -8.05 -15.95 4.92
N MET A 149 -6.73 -16.10 4.74
CA MET A 149 -6.03 -17.37 4.97
C MET A 149 -5.88 -17.66 6.46
N THR A 150 -7.01 -17.94 7.11
CA THR A 150 -7.10 -18.38 8.49
C THR A 150 -7.65 -19.80 8.55
N PHE A 151 -7.27 -20.52 9.59
CA PHE A 151 -7.67 -21.88 9.87
C PHE A 151 -8.08 -21.98 11.34
N THR A 152 -9.13 -22.72 11.65
CA THR A 152 -9.61 -22.89 13.01
C THR A 152 -9.68 -24.35 13.40
N VAL A 153 -9.02 -24.70 14.49
CA VAL A 153 -9.23 -25.95 15.20
C VAL A 153 -10.22 -25.68 16.33
N GLN A 154 -11.41 -26.25 16.22
CA GLN A 154 -12.40 -26.23 17.28
C GLN A 154 -12.19 -27.43 18.20
N ALA A 155 -11.95 -27.20 19.47
CA ALA A 155 -11.71 -28.25 20.44
C ALA A 155 -13.04 -28.78 21.00
N VAL A 156 -13.28 -30.07 20.88
CA VAL A 156 -14.56 -30.70 21.25
C VAL A 156 -14.40 -31.73 22.37
N GLY A 157 -15.47 -31.99 23.12
CA GLY A 157 -15.51 -33.09 24.10
C GLY A 157 -14.79 -32.87 25.43
N GLY A 158 -14.36 -31.64 25.75
CA GLY A 158 -13.95 -31.29 27.11
C GLY A 158 -15.19 -31.05 27.98
N ASP A 159 -15.27 -31.71 29.14
CA ASP A 159 -16.32 -31.46 30.12
C ASP A 159 -16.33 -29.97 30.50
N THR A 160 -17.28 -29.20 29.97
CA THR A 160 -17.69 -27.95 30.58
C THR A 160 -18.43 -28.31 31.86
N GLY A 161 -17.69 -28.45 32.96
CA GLY A 161 -18.26 -28.53 34.29
C GLY A 161 -19.24 -27.38 34.49
N ASP A 162 -20.45 -27.74 34.93
CA ASP A 162 -21.64 -26.93 35.10
C ASP A 162 -21.42 -25.45 35.44
N GLY A 163 -22.16 -24.60 34.72
CA GLY A 163 -22.34 -23.19 35.06
C GLY A 163 -22.95 -23.04 36.46
N ALA A 164 -22.12 -22.71 37.43
CA ALA A 164 -22.57 -22.13 38.68
C ALA A 164 -23.00 -20.68 38.39
N GLN A 165 -24.32 -20.49 38.29
CA GLN A 165 -24.97 -19.18 38.41
C GLN A 165 -24.53 -18.55 39.75
N ALA A 166 -23.64 -17.56 39.69
CA ALA A 166 -23.43 -16.66 40.80
C ALA A 166 -24.60 -15.67 40.83
N GLN A 167 -25.48 -15.86 41.80
CA GLN A 167 -26.54 -14.95 42.18
C GLN A 167 -26.01 -13.52 42.39
N ASP A 168 -26.68 -12.60 41.71
CA ASP A 168 -26.72 -11.18 42.01
C ASP A 168 -27.40 -10.99 43.38
N ASP A 169 -26.64 -10.54 44.38
CA ASP A 169 -27.17 -9.98 45.62
C ASP A 169 -26.44 -8.67 45.91
N SER A 170 -27.13 -7.58 45.57
CA SER A 170 -26.81 -6.22 45.92
C SER A 170 -26.87 -5.98 47.44
N ALA A 171 -25.79 -5.47 48.03
CA ALA A 171 -25.85 -4.76 49.30
C ALA A 171 -24.87 -3.57 49.30
N GLN A 172 -25.44 -2.37 49.23
CA GLN A 172 -24.78 -1.09 49.48
C GLN A 172 -24.42 -0.96 50.96
N THR A 173 -23.19 -0.54 51.27
CA THR A 173 -22.91 0.34 52.42
C THR A 173 -21.68 1.21 52.14
N ASN A 174 -21.85 2.53 52.27
CA ASN A 174 -20.81 3.56 52.23
C ASN A 174 -19.97 3.58 53.50
N GLY A 175 -18.71 4.01 53.41
CA GLY A 175 -17.91 4.44 54.56
C GLY A 175 -16.45 4.78 54.24
N ASP A 176 -16.13 6.08 54.27
CA ASP A 176 -14.82 6.74 54.15
C ASP A 176 -13.68 6.16 55.01
N SER A 177 -12.43 6.31 54.54
CA SER A 177 -11.29 6.99 55.22
C SER A 177 -9.91 6.53 54.71
N SER A 178 -9.08 7.48 54.24
CA SER A 178 -7.60 7.40 54.13
C SER A 178 -6.95 7.90 55.46
N PRO A 179 -5.61 7.88 55.73
CA PRO A 179 -4.46 7.73 54.81
C PRO A 179 -3.21 6.95 55.33
N GLY A 180 -2.28 6.66 54.40
CA GLY A 180 -0.81 6.76 54.63
C GLY A 180 0.01 5.46 54.68
N GLY A 181 1.17 5.45 54.01
CA GLY A 181 2.31 4.57 54.36
C GLY A 181 3.18 4.03 53.23
N HIS A 182 4.34 4.68 53.04
CA HIS A 182 5.48 4.42 52.15
C HIS A 182 5.98 2.98 51.91
N GLY A 183 6.53 2.76 50.70
CA GLY A 183 7.53 1.72 50.42
C GLY A 183 8.17 1.91 49.04
N ALA A 184 9.41 2.38 49.00
CA ALA A 184 10.20 2.61 47.79
C ALA A 184 11.26 1.50 47.63
N HIS A 185 11.30 0.82 46.49
CA HIS A 185 12.43 0.05 45.93
C HIS A 185 12.08 -0.20 44.44
N GLY A 186 12.93 -0.12 43.43
CA GLY A 186 14.35 0.11 43.27
C GLY A 186 14.60 0.07 41.75
N SER A 187 15.59 0.83 41.26
CA SER A 187 15.89 0.93 39.84
C SER A 187 16.45 -0.39 39.29
N HIS A 188 15.88 -0.87 38.19
CA HIS A 188 16.58 -1.73 37.24
C HIS A 188 16.39 -1.18 35.83
N SER A 189 17.43 -0.51 35.36
CA SER A 189 17.70 -0.30 33.95
C SER A 189 18.33 -1.58 33.41
N ALA A 190 17.68 -2.20 32.42
CA ALA A 190 18.27 -2.94 31.30
C ALA A 190 17.16 -3.66 30.51
N GLY A 191 17.16 -3.49 29.19
CA GLY A 191 16.50 -4.40 28.24
C GLY A 191 15.38 -3.75 27.45
N ALA A 192 15.66 -3.55 26.16
CA ALA A 192 14.76 -3.09 25.10
C ALA A 192 13.29 -3.51 25.30
N SER A 193 12.42 -2.52 25.48
CA SER A 193 10.98 -2.65 25.26
C SER A 193 10.68 -1.91 23.96
N GLY A 194 10.19 -2.66 22.97
CA GLY A 194 10.08 -2.24 21.57
C GLY A 194 9.44 -0.87 21.39
N SER A 195 10.15 0.00 20.68
CA SER A 195 9.54 1.16 20.03
C SER A 195 8.84 0.65 18.77
N THR A 196 7.52 0.48 18.86
CA THR A 196 6.61 0.46 17.70
C THR A 196 6.44 1.88 17.11
N GLY A 197 7.50 2.70 17.17
CA GLY A 197 7.46 4.11 16.82
C GLY A 197 7.59 4.30 15.33
N VAL A 198 6.58 4.90 14.71
CA VAL A 198 6.74 5.56 13.41
C VAL A 198 7.89 6.56 13.53
N PRO A 199 8.88 6.54 12.61
CA PRO A 199 9.98 7.50 12.64
C PRO A 199 9.48 8.94 12.67
N THR A 200 10.14 9.77 13.45
CA THR A 200 9.94 11.21 13.43
C THR A 200 10.51 11.81 12.15
N MET A 201 10.03 13.01 11.78
CA MET A 201 10.56 13.74 10.63
C MET A 201 12.08 13.98 10.71
N ASN A 202 12.62 14.25 11.90
CA ASN A 202 14.05 14.47 12.07
C ASN A 202 14.85 13.18 11.83
N GLU A 203 14.39 12.04 12.34
CA GLU A 203 15.05 10.75 12.10
C GLU A 203 15.06 10.38 10.62
N LEU A 204 13.98 10.67 9.89
CA LEU A 204 13.90 10.46 8.44
C LEU A 204 14.84 11.40 7.66
N LEU A 205 14.95 12.66 8.07
CA LEU A 205 15.91 13.61 7.48
C LEU A 205 17.36 13.19 7.73
N ASP A 206 17.67 12.76 8.95
CA ASP A 206 18.99 12.26 9.33
C ASP A 206 19.35 11.00 8.53
N GLN A 207 18.37 10.12 8.29
CA GLN A 207 18.54 8.95 7.45
C GLN A 207 18.78 9.33 5.98
N ALA A 208 17.99 10.26 5.44
CA ALA A 208 18.16 10.74 4.07
C ALA A 208 19.54 11.38 3.82
N ALA A 209 20.13 12.03 4.84
CA ALA A 209 21.48 12.59 4.76
C ALA A 209 22.60 11.54 4.73
N GLN A 210 22.32 10.30 5.14
CA GLN A 210 23.28 9.20 5.17
C GLN A 210 23.22 8.33 3.90
N GLN A 211 22.23 8.56 3.03
CA GLN A 211 22.01 7.78 1.82
C GLN A 211 22.17 8.65 0.59
N ASP A 212 22.66 8.06 -0.50
CA ASP A 212 22.63 8.69 -1.80
C ASP A 212 21.16 8.82 -2.28
N PRO A 213 20.77 9.98 -2.84
CA PRO A 213 19.41 10.16 -3.34
C PRO A 213 19.15 9.28 -4.56
N TYR A 214 17.90 8.90 -4.76
CA TYR A 214 17.47 8.27 -6.01
C TYR A 214 17.59 9.31 -7.14
N PRO A 215 18.25 9.00 -8.27
CA PRO A 215 18.39 9.94 -9.38
C PRO A 215 17.03 10.35 -9.94
N ALA A 216 16.68 11.63 -9.82
CA ALA A 216 15.43 12.15 -10.38
C ALA A 216 15.58 12.65 -11.81
N GLU A 217 16.79 13.01 -12.26
CA GLU A 217 17.01 13.60 -13.58
C GLU A 217 16.67 12.59 -14.68
N LEU A 218 15.78 12.98 -15.59
CA LEU A 218 15.39 12.16 -16.73
C LEU A 218 16.17 12.60 -17.97
N SER A 219 17.01 11.71 -18.49
CA SER A 219 17.77 12.01 -19.71
C SER A 219 16.84 12.17 -20.91
N ALA A 220 17.25 12.97 -21.90
CA ALA A 220 16.54 13.04 -23.17
C ALA A 220 16.59 11.69 -23.90
N LEU A 221 15.55 11.39 -24.69
CA LEU A 221 15.50 10.17 -25.49
C LEU A 221 16.62 10.15 -26.54
N GLY A 222 17.25 8.99 -26.68
CA GLY A 222 18.07 8.66 -27.84
C GLY A 222 17.24 8.18 -29.03
N ASP A 223 17.92 7.79 -30.12
CA ASP A 223 17.28 7.27 -31.33
C ASP A 223 16.85 5.79 -31.22
N GLU A 224 17.13 5.12 -30.10
CA GLU A 224 16.77 3.73 -29.84
C GLU A 224 15.25 3.50 -29.88
N ARG A 225 14.85 2.31 -30.37
CA ARG A 225 13.44 1.91 -30.55
C ARG A 225 13.13 0.54 -29.95
N GLU A 226 14.17 -0.23 -29.64
CA GLU A 226 14.12 -1.57 -29.08
C GLU A 226 14.93 -1.53 -27.80
N HIS A 227 14.26 -1.59 -26.66
CA HIS A 227 14.90 -1.43 -25.36
C HIS A 227 14.97 -2.78 -24.66
N HIS A 228 16.15 -3.18 -24.22
CA HIS A 228 16.38 -4.49 -23.58
C HIS A 228 16.81 -4.34 -22.14
N TYR A 229 16.10 -5.00 -21.23
CA TYR A 229 16.38 -4.96 -19.80
C TYR A 229 16.33 -6.35 -19.18
N THR A 230 17.17 -6.57 -18.17
CA THR A 230 17.02 -7.69 -17.24
C THR A 230 16.62 -7.12 -15.89
N PHE A 231 15.46 -7.56 -15.42
CA PHE A 231 14.90 -7.18 -14.14
C PHE A 231 15.13 -8.32 -13.14
N THR A 232 15.99 -8.09 -12.15
CA THR A 232 16.26 -9.09 -11.11
C THR A 232 15.48 -8.71 -9.87
N VAL A 233 14.59 -9.60 -9.43
CA VAL A 233 13.88 -9.44 -8.17
C VAL A 233 14.81 -9.80 -7.02
N THR A 234 14.95 -8.88 -6.07
CA THR A 234 15.75 -9.09 -4.86
C THR A 234 15.02 -8.60 -3.62
N GLU A 235 15.22 -9.30 -2.51
CA GLU A 235 14.73 -8.94 -1.18
C GLU A 235 15.92 -8.49 -0.32
N SER A 236 15.88 -7.29 0.24
CA SER A 236 16.99 -6.72 1.01
C SER A 236 16.52 -5.93 2.22
N ILE A 237 17.37 -5.82 3.24
CA ILE A 237 17.15 -4.95 4.38
C ILE A 237 17.64 -3.53 4.07
N GLU A 238 16.79 -2.54 4.28
CA GLU A 238 17.11 -1.12 4.18
C GLU A 238 16.88 -0.40 5.51
N ASP A 239 17.74 0.56 5.83
CA ASP A 239 17.53 1.48 6.95
C ASP A 239 16.40 2.47 6.60
N LEU A 240 15.33 2.46 7.38
CA LEU A 240 14.24 3.44 7.27
C LEU A 240 14.52 4.66 8.16
N ALA A 241 15.08 4.43 9.35
CA ALA A 241 15.56 5.42 10.30
C ALA A 241 16.58 4.76 11.26
N ASP A 242 17.27 5.55 12.09
CA ASP A 242 18.18 4.99 13.10
C ASP A 242 17.46 3.98 14.02
N GLY A 243 18.00 2.77 14.10
CA GLY A 243 17.41 1.68 14.88
C GLY A 243 16.10 1.10 14.34
N LEU A 244 15.68 1.46 13.11
CA LEU A 244 14.55 0.86 12.42
C LEU A 244 14.89 0.52 10.96
N THR A 245 14.98 -0.78 10.69
CA THR A 245 15.18 -1.34 9.36
C THR A 245 13.90 -1.96 8.82
N ARG A 246 13.81 -2.11 7.50
CA ARG A 246 12.69 -2.76 6.82
C ARG A 246 13.19 -3.73 5.76
N THR A 247 12.45 -4.81 5.52
CA THR A 247 12.62 -5.63 4.32
C THR A 247 11.96 -4.93 3.13
N VAL A 248 12.67 -4.84 2.01
CA VAL A 248 12.22 -4.24 0.75
C VAL A 248 12.35 -5.26 -0.36
N TRP A 249 11.35 -5.30 -1.23
CA TRP A 249 11.31 -6.16 -2.42
C TRP A 249 11.44 -5.26 -3.63
N THR A 250 12.41 -5.54 -4.49
CA THR A 250 12.85 -4.59 -5.51
C THR A 250 12.99 -5.23 -6.88
N TYR A 251 12.95 -4.41 -7.92
CA TYR A 251 13.54 -4.73 -9.20
C TYR A 251 14.92 -4.05 -9.27
N ASN A 252 15.98 -4.83 -9.42
CA ASN A 252 17.36 -4.36 -9.55
C ASN A 252 17.90 -3.62 -8.31
N GLY A 253 17.46 -4.03 -7.11
CA GLY A 253 18.01 -3.54 -5.85
C GLY A 253 17.59 -2.12 -5.46
N THR A 254 16.62 -1.52 -6.14
CA THR A 254 16.07 -0.20 -5.77
C THR A 254 14.55 -0.19 -5.76
N SER A 255 13.98 0.66 -4.91
CA SER A 255 12.57 1.01 -4.91
C SER A 255 12.44 2.54 -5.00
N PRO A 256 11.84 3.11 -6.05
CA PRO A 256 11.30 2.44 -7.24
C PRO A 256 12.38 1.67 -8.02
N GLY A 257 11.95 0.73 -8.86
CA GLY A 257 12.82 0.09 -9.83
C GLY A 257 13.32 1.06 -10.92
N PRO A 258 14.04 0.57 -11.95
CA PRO A 258 14.53 1.38 -13.06
C PRO A 258 13.43 2.20 -13.75
N VAL A 259 13.70 3.46 -14.07
CA VAL A 259 12.84 4.28 -14.95
C VAL A 259 13.01 3.79 -16.38
N LEU A 260 11.92 3.39 -17.03
CA LEU A 260 11.90 3.09 -18.45
C LEU A 260 11.40 4.34 -19.20
N HIS A 261 12.09 4.74 -20.27
CA HIS A 261 11.78 5.96 -21.00
C HIS A 261 11.85 5.70 -22.50
N GLY A 262 10.76 6.01 -23.20
CA GLY A 262 10.64 5.81 -24.63
C GLY A 262 9.60 6.73 -25.25
N ARG A 263 9.22 6.39 -26.47
CA ARG A 263 8.20 7.08 -27.26
C ARG A 263 7.24 6.08 -27.90
N VAL A 264 6.13 6.58 -28.44
CA VAL A 264 5.10 5.72 -29.02
C VAL A 264 5.69 4.83 -30.12
N GLY A 265 5.34 3.55 -30.06
CA GLY A 265 5.80 2.48 -30.94
C GLY A 265 7.19 1.93 -30.63
N ASP A 266 7.82 2.29 -29.51
CA ASP A 266 9.01 1.60 -29.01
C ASP A 266 8.62 0.22 -28.44
N THR A 267 9.53 -0.76 -28.56
CA THR A 267 9.36 -2.11 -28.01
C THR A 267 10.30 -2.29 -26.81
N PHE A 268 9.79 -2.84 -25.73
CA PHE A 268 10.53 -3.15 -24.51
C PHE A 268 10.58 -4.67 -24.33
N HIS A 269 11.79 -5.21 -24.18
CA HIS A 269 12.07 -6.61 -23.91
C HIS A 269 12.61 -6.73 -22.49
N ILE A 270 11.85 -7.37 -21.62
CA ILE A 270 12.16 -7.50 -20.20
C ILE A 270 12.35 -8.98 -19.87
N THR A 271 13.56 -9.36 -19.47
CA THR A 271 13.82 -10.64 -18.82
C THR A 271 13.65 -10.46 -17.32
N LEU A 272 12.58 -10.98 -16.74
CA LEU A 272 12.39 -11.04 -15.29
C LEU A 272 13.11 -12.28 -14.73
N VAL A 273 13.91 -12.10 -13.69
CA VAL A 273 14.58 -13.18 -12.94
C VAL A 273 14.18 -13.05 -11.48
N ASN A 274 13.67 -14.13 -10.88
CA ASN A 274 13.34 -14.12 -9.46
C ASN A 274 14.51 -14.68 -8.63
N ASP A 275 15.28 -13.80 -8.00
CA ASP A 275 16.35 -14.14 -7.04
C ASP A 275 15.90 -13.88 -5.58
N GLY A 276 14.59 -13.77 -5.36
CA GLY A 276 13.97 -13.64 -4.05
C GLY A 276 13.72 -14.98 -3.37
N THR A 277 12.98 -14.95 -2.27
CA THR A 277 12.63 -16.14 -1.47
C THR A 277 11.17 -16.56 -1.66
N MET A 278 10.34 -15.68 -2.25
CA MET A 278 8.94 -15.95 -2.55
C MET A 278 8.59 -15.76 -4.03
N GLY A 279 7.35 -16.08 -4.38
CA GLY A 279 6.83 -15.85 -5.73
C GLY A 279 6.74 -14.36 -6.05
N HIS A 280 7.19 -13.99 -7.24
CA HIS A 280 7.13 -12.62 -7.76
C HIS A 280 6.72 -12.61 -9.24
N SER A 281 6.29 -11.47 -9.74
CA SER A 281 5.85 -11.28 -11.13
C SER A 281 6.08 -9.83 -11.55
N ILE A 282 5.65 -9.46 -12.75
CA ILE A 282 5.68 -8.07 -13.22
C ILE A 282 4.51 -7.79 -14.17
N ASP A 283 3.86 -6.65 -13.98
CA ASP A 283 2.81 -6.08 -14.82
C ASP A 283 3.26 -4.68 -15.27
N PHE A 284 3.20 -4.44 -16.59
CA PHE A 284 3.48 -3.14 -17.20
C PHE A 284 2.18 -2.54 -17.74
N HIS A 285 1.72 -1.41 -17.16
CA HIS A 285 0.51 -0.73 -17.64
C HIS A 285 0.70 -0.08 -19.01
N ALA A 286 1.95 0.12 -19.44
CA ALA A 286 2.29 0.54 -20.80
C ALA A 286 2.10 -0.59 -21.85
N GLY A 287 1.95 -1.84 -21.40
CA GLY A 287 1.79 -3.02 -22.25
C GLY A 287 0.34 -3.45 -22.40
N GLU A 288 -0.02 -3.92 -23.60
CA GLU A 288 -1.36 -4.44 -23.92
C GLU A 288 -1.31 -5.94 -24.16
N LEU A 289 -1.07 -6.73 -23.11
CA LEU A 289 -0.95 -8.18 -23.18
C LEU A 289 -1.99 -8.88 -22.30
N ALA A 290 -2.35 -10.12 -22.67
CA ALA A 290 -3.14 -10.97 -21.79
C ALA A 290 -2.28 -11.42 -20.58
N PRO A 291 -2.82 -11.41 -19.35
CA PRO A 291 -2.00 -11.57 -18.13
C PRO A 291 -1.45 -12.98 -17.91
N ASP A 292 -2.21 -14.03 -18.25
CA ASP A 292 -1.94 -15.44 -17.87
C ASP A 292 -0.53 -15.95 -18.22
N GLY A 293 0.11 -15.36 -19.22
CA GLY A 293 1.48 -15.69 -19.62
C GLY A 293 2.52 -14.74 -19.01
N PRO A 294 2.62 -13.51 -19.52
CA PRO A 294 3.69 -12.56 -19.17
C PRO A 294 3.58 -11.95 -17.76
N MET A 295 2.42 -12.00 -17.10
CA MET A 295 2.20 -11.41 -15.76
C MET A 295 2.07 -12.46 -14.65
N ARG A 296 2.27 -13.74 -14.97
CA ARG A 296 2.16 -14.83 -13.98
C ARG A 296 3.26 -14.74 -12.92
N THR A 297 2.98 -15.28 -11.74
CA THR A 297 4.00 -15.53 -10.72
C THR A 297 5.06 -16.50 -11.24
N ILE A 298 6.32 -16.16 -11.01
CA ILE A 298 7.47 -17.05 -11.14
C ILE A 298 8.03 -17.38 -9.76
N GLU A 299 8.41 -18.64 -9.58
CA GLU A 299 9.00 -19.14 -8.34
C GLU A 299 10.45 -18.67 -8.17
N PRO A 300 11.01 -18.72 -6.94
CA PRO A 300 12.43 -18.48 -6.73
C PRO A 300 13.32 -19.31 -7.67
N GLY A 301 14.28 -18.65 -8.31
CA GLY A 301 15.20 -19.24 -9.30
C GLY A 301 14.64 -19.36 -10.72
N GLU A 302 13.36 -19.02 -10.95
CA GLU A 302 12.77 -18.99 -12.29
C GLU A 302 13.00 -17.65 -13.01
N SER A 303 12.71 -17.66 -14.32
CA SER A 303 12.72 -16.46 -15.16
C SER A 303 11.55 -16.44 -16.14
N LEU A 304 11.20 -15.25 -16.62
CA LEU A 304 10.10 -15.00 -17.55
C LEU A 304 10.48 -13.88 -18.53
N GLU A 305 10.14 -14.06 -19.79
CA GLU A 305 10.26 -13.01 -20.81
C GLU A 305 8.94 -12.25 -20.93
N TYR A 306 9.01 -10.92 -20.84
CA TYR A 306 7.91 -10.00 -21.06
C TYR A 306 8.29 -9.03 -22.16
N VAL A 307 7.59 -9.06 -23.29
CA VAL A 307 7.83 -8.16 -24.43
C VAL A 307 6.57 -7.38 -24.75
N PHE A 308 6.64 -6.04 -24.73
CA PHE A 308 5.53 -5.18 -25.14
C PHE A 308 5.96 -4.02 -26.03
N THR A 309 5.03 -3.56 -26.87
CA THR A 309 5.16 -2.32 -27.63
C THR A 309 4.31 -1.23 -26.98
N ALA A 310 4.90 -0.07 -26.71
CA ALA A 310 4.19 1.06 -26.14
C ALA A 310 3.34 1.77 -27.20
N ASN A 311 2.05 1.41 -27.32
CA ASN A 311 1.18 1.98 -28.37
C ASN A 311 0.58 3.35 -27.99
N ARG A 312 0.76 3.81 -26.75
CA ARG A 312 0.18 5.05 -26.23
C ARG A 312 1.20 5.80 -25.38
N SER A 313 1.19 7.12 -25.50
CA SER A 313 1.95 8.01 -24.63
C SER A 313 1.38 8.01 -23.22
N GLY A 314 2.26 8.04 -22.22
CA GLY A 314 1.87 8.29 -20.85
C GLY A 314 2.93 7.97 -19.82
N VAL A 315 2.55 8.19 -18.57
CA VAL A 315 3.37 7.92 -17.40
C VAL A 315 2.73 6.71 -16.72
N TRP A 316 3.22 5.54 -17.08
CA TRP A 316 2.63 4.26 -16.74
C TRP A 316 3.35 3.66 -15.54
N MET A 317 2.61 3.03 -14.64
CA MET A 317 3.22 2.20 -13.61
C MET A 317 3.65 0.86 -14.20
N TYR A 318 4.69 0.28 -13.62
CA TYR A 318 4.85 -1.17 -13.60
C TYR A 318 5.00 -1.64 -12.16
N HIS A 319 4.54 -2.85 -11.86
CA HIS A 319 4.59 -3.39 -10.49
C HIS A 319 4.48 -4.91 -10.46
N CYS A 320 4.72 -5.52 -9.30
CA CYS A 320 4.47 -6.95 -9.11
C CYS A 320 2.96 -7.23 -9.08
N SER A 321 2.52 -8.27 -9.80
CA SER A 321 1.12 -8.71 -9.88
C SER A 321 0.83 -9.97 -9.03
N THR A 322 1.79 -10.43 -8.24
CA THR A 322 1.64 -11.58 -7.33
C THR A 322 0.76 -11.15 -6.17
N MET A 323 -0.17 -12.02 -5.78
CA MET A 323 -1.08 -11.73 -4.68
C MET A 323 -0.40 -11.91 -3.32
N PRO A 324 -0.75 -11.09 -2.30
CA PRO A 324 -1.47 -9.83 -2.38
C PRO A 324 -0.63 -8.71 -3.01
N MET A 325 -1.09 -8.17 -4.13
CA MET A 325 -0.37 -7.11 -4.87
C MET A 325 -0.08 -5.88 -4.01
N SER A 326 -1.00 -5.51 -3.12
CA SER A 326 -0.82 -4.38 -2.21
C SER A 326 0.41 -4.54 -1.32
N SER A 327 0.68 -5.74 -0.81
CA SER A 327 1.88 -6.06 -0.03
C SER A 327 3.13 -5.95 -0.90
N HIS A 328 3.11 -6.46 -2.13
CA HIS A 328 4.28 -6.37 -3.00
C HIS A 328 4.63 -4.92 -3.39
N ILE A 329 3.62 -4.11 -3.72
CA ILE A 329 3.81 -2.69 -4.03
C ILE A 329 4.28 -1.94 -2.78
N ALA A 330 3.66 -2.17 -1.61
CA ALA A 330 4.03 -1.53 -0.35
C ALA A 330 5.47 -1.86 0.10
N ASN A 331 5.99 -3.03 -0.29
CA ASN A 331 7.37 -3.43 -0.03
C ASN A 331 8.37 -2.91 -1.08
N GLY A 332 7.94 -2.20 -2.12
CA GLY A 332 8.84 -1.52 -3.06
C GLY A 332 8.83 -2.01 -4.50
N MET A 333 8.00 -3.00 -4.85
CA MET A 333 7.98 -3.58 -6.20
C MET A 333 7.15 -2.77 -7.19
N PHE A 334 7.62 -1.56 -7.50
CA PHE A 334 7.01 -0.68 -8.49
C PHE A 334 8.06 0.18 -9.20
N GLY A 335 7.70 0.71 -10.36
CA GLY A 335 8.45 1.76 -11.06
C GLY A 335 7.60 2.42 -12.13
N VAL A 336 8.26 3.16 -13.02
CA VAL A 336 7.59 3.99 -14.02
C VAL A 336 8.12 3.73 -15.43
N VAL A 337 7.19 3.68 -16.39
CA VAL A 337 7.45 3.76 -17.83
C VAL A 337 6.93 5.10 -18.33
N ILE A 338 7.83 5.96 -18.81
CA ILE A 338 7.49 7.25 -19.42
C ILE A 338 7.54 7.09 -20.93
N ILE A 339 6.40 7.25 -21.59
CA ILE A 339 6.26 7.27 -23.04
C ILE A 339 5.85 8.68 -23.45
N GLU A 340 6.76 9.43 -24.05
CA GLU A 340 6.51 10.83 -24.44
C GLU A 340 5.37 10.93 -25.47
N PRO A 341 4.46 11.92 -25.37
CA PRO A 341 3.55 12.23 -26.46
C PRO A 341 4.30 12.85 -27.64
N ASP A 342 3.82 12.60 -28.86
CA ASP A 342 4.49 13.03 -30.10
C ASP A 342 4.61 14.56 -30.24
N ASP A 343 3.77 15.32 -29.52
CA ASP A 343 3.73 16.77 -29.52
C ASP A 343 4.57 17.43 -28.42
N LEU A 344 5.38 16.63 -27.70
CA LEU A 344 6.15 17.09 -26.56
C LEU A 344 7.34 17.97 -27.00
N GLU A 345 7.29 19.25 -26.63
CA GLU A 345 8.40 20.18 -26.87
C GLU A 345 9.58 19.90 -25.92
N PRO A 346 10.83 20.20 -26.32
CA PRO A 346 11.96 20.09 -25.41
C PRO A 346 11.88 21.11 -24.27
N VAL A 347 12.48 20.75 -23.14
CA VAL A 347 12.65 21.61 -21.95
C VAL A 347 14.11 21.65 -21.54
N ASP A 348 14.49 22.62 -20.72
CA ASP A 348 15.88 22.77 -20.27
C ASP A 348 16.24 21.74 -19.18
N ARG A 349 15.26 21.39 -18.33
CA ARG A 349 15.40 20.41 -17.24
C ARG A 349 14.19 19.50 -17.20
N GLN A 350 14.40 18.21 -16.96
CA GLN A 350 13.30 17.31 -16.63
C GLN A 350 13.64 16.30 -15.54
N TYR A 351 12.64 16.00 -14.73
CA TYR A 351 12.72 15.09 -13.58
C TYR A 351 11.60 14.07 -13.58
N ALA A 352 11.86 12.87 -13.09
CA ALA A 352 10.88 11.83 -12.81
C ALA A 352 10.73 11.63 -11.29
N LEU A 353 9.52 11.83 -10.78
CA LEU A 353 9.16 11.63 -9.38
C LEU A 353 8.05 10.57 -9.27
N VAL A 354 8.27 9.58 -8.42
CA VAL A 354 7.35 8.48 -8.15
C VAL A 354 6.93 8.57 -6.70
N GLN A 355 5.68 8.94 -6.46
CA GLN A 355 5.12 8.94 -5.10
C GLN A 355 4.75 7.52 -4.68
N SER A 356 5.06 7.16 -3.44
CA SER A 356 4.65 5.89 -2.84
C SER A 356 4.49 5.98 -1.33
N GLU A 357 3.77 5.00 -0.78
CA GLU A 357 3.55 4.80 0.64
C GLU A 357 4.52 3.77 1.25
N ILE A 358 4.85 3.96 2.52
CA ILE A 358 5.56 2.97 3.33
C ILE A 358 4.72 2.68 4.57
N TYR A 359 4.43 1.40 4.77
CA TYR A 359 3.69 0.86 5.91
C TYR A 359 4.69 0.10 6.79
N ALA A 360 5.33 0.79 7.73
CA ALA A 360 6.44 0.24 8.50
C ALA A 360 5.98 -0.94 9.38
N GLY A 361 6.63 -2.09 9.18
CA GLY A 361 6.52 -3.26 10.05
C GLY A 361 7.38 -3.14 11.30
N ALA A 362 7.53 -4.26 12.03
CA ALA A 362 8.55 -4.38 13.06
C ALA A 362 9.96 -4.30 12.46
N ASP A 363 10.97 -4.03 13.29
CA ASP A 363 12.37 -3.92 12.83
C ASP A 363 12.82 -5.15 12.02
N GLY A 364 13.38 -4.89 10.85
CA GLY A 364 13.83 -5.88 9.88
C GLY A 364 12.70 -6.57 9.10
N GLN A 365 11.43 -6.30 9.41
CA GLN A 365 10.30 -6.96 8.76
C GLN A 365 9.82 -6.23 7.50
N ALA A 366 9.08 -6.96 6.67
CA ALA A 366 8.33 -6.40 5.54
C ALA A 366 7.22 -5.46 6.03
N ALA A 367 6.53 -4.83 5.08
CA ALA A 367 5.42 -3.94 5.34
C ALA A 367 4.35 -4.56 6.25
N ASP A 368 3.84 -3.78 7.20
CA ASP A 368 2.76 -4.21 8.09
C ASP A 368 1.46 -4.38 7.29
N ALA A 369 1.04 -5.63 7.13
CA ALA A 369 -0.12 -5.98 6.30
C ALA A 369 -1.45 -5.43 6.83
N ASP A 370 -1.60 -5.22 8.14
CA ASP A 370 -2.81 -4.62 8.71
C ASP A 370 -2.86 -3.12 8.38
N LYS A 371 -1.72 -2.43 8.44
CA LYS A 371 -1.64 -1.02 8.02
C LYS A 371 -1.86 -0.85 6.51
N VAL A 372 -1.32 -1.77 5.70
CA VAL A 372 -1.58 -1.81 4.25
C VAL A 372 -3.07 -1.97 3.98
N ALA A 373 -3.73 -2.93 4.63
CA ALA A 373 -5.17 -3.15 4.50
C ALA A 373 -6.01 -1.95 4.98
N ALA A 374 -5.56 -1.25 6.03
CA ALA A 374 -6.20 -0.03 6.53
C ALA A 374 -5.98 1.20 5.64
N GLY A 375 -4.98 1.19 4.75
CA GLY A 375 -4.64 2.33 3.90
C GLY A 375 -4.06 3.52 4.67
N ILE A 376 -3.46 3.30 5.85
CA ILE A 376 -2.87 4.34 6.69
C ILE A 376 -1.33 4.22 6.64
N PRO A 377 -0.64 4.97 5.77
CA PRO A 377 0.82 4.89 5.67
C PRO A 377 1.51 5.54 6.87
N ASP A 378 2.66 5.02 7.26
CA ASP A 378 3.50 5.62 8.30
C ASP A 378 4.40 6.71 7.70
N VAL A 379 4.98 6.42 6.54
CA VAL A 379 5.92 7.28 5.81
C VAL A 379 5.46 7.43 4.36
N MET A 380 5.72 8.59 3.78
CA MET A 380 5.44 8.89 2.37
C MET A 380 6.74 9.27 1.68
N THR A 381 6.86 9.00 0.38
CA THR A 381 8.10 9.30 -0.34
C THR A 381 7.83 9.87 -1.73
N PHE A 382 8.79 10.63 -2.24
CA PHE A 382 9.07 10.70 -3.68
C PHE A 382 10.32 9.88 -3.93
N ASN A 383 10.29 8.98 -4.92
CA ASN A 383 11.37 8.07 -5.29
C ASN A 383 11.92 7.22 -4.12
N GLY A 384 11.01 6.70 -3.29
CA GLY A 384 11.26 5.60 -2.36
C GLY A 384 11.92 5.95 -1.01
N ARG A 385 12.38 7.20 -0.85
CA ARG A 385 12.99 7.70 0.39
C ARG A 385 12.31 8.98 0.86
N ALA A 386 12.02 9.06 2.16
CA ALA A 386 11.39 10.24 2.76
C ALA A 386 12.36 11.42 2.78
N PHE A 387 11.88 12.62 2.42
CA PHE A 387 12.63 13.88 2.47
C PHE A 387 13.98 13.90 1.73
N GLN A 388 14.27 12.92 0.87
CA GLN A 388 15.58 12.83 0.22
C GLN A 388 15.92 14.07 -0.59
N TYR A 389 14.92 14.71 -1.19
CA TYR A 389 15.09 15.92 -1.98
C TYR A 389 15.02 17.21 -1.16
N ASP A 390 14.76 17.15 0.14
CA ASP A 390 15.06 18.24 1.07
C ASP A 390 16.55 18.32 1.35
N VAL A 391 17.16 17.15 1.55
CA VAL A 391 18.59 17.02 1.85
C VAL A 391 19.44 17.11 0.58
N HIS A 392 18.93 16.58 -0.53
CA HIS A 392 19.58 16.58 -1.84
C HIS A 392 18.68 17.27 -2.89
N PRO A 393 18.57 18.61 -2.88
CA PRO A 393 17.67 19.35 -3.76
C PRO A 393 17.88 19.09 -5.26
N LEU A 394 16.77 19.07 -6.00
CA LEU A 394 16.80 19.19 -7.46
C LEU A 394 17.31 20.59 -7.86
N SER A 395 17.86 20.75 -9.06
CA SER A 395 18.57 21.98 -9.45
C SER A 395 18.09 22.56 -10.78
N ALA A 396 17.74 23.84 -10.80
CA ALA A 396 17.45 24.58 -12.03
C ALA A 396 18.11 25.96 -12.00
N GLN A 397 18.08 26.67 -13.11
CA GLN A 397 18.51 28.07 -13.24
C GLN A 397 17.32 28.98 -13.48
N VAL A 398 17.43 30.25 -13.07
CA VAL A 398 16.41 31.26 -13.40
C VAL A 398 16.16 31.31 -14.91
N GLY A 399 14.89 31.19 -15.31
CA GLY A 399 14.48 31.22 -16.71
C GLY A 399 14.48 29.87 -17.42
N GLU A 400 15.02 28.80 -16.82
CA GLU A 400 14.90 27.45 -17.39
C GLU A 400 13.44 26.97 -17.35
N ARG A 401 13.01 26.32 -18.43
CA ARG A 401 11.76 25.55 -18.47
C ARG A 401 12.01 24.19 -17.84
N VAL A 402 11.26 23.90 -16.78
CA VAL A 402 11.35 22.65 -16.02
C VAL A 402 10.13 21.81 -16.30
N ARG A 403 10.33 20.52 -16.63
CA ARG A 403 9.28 19.49 -16.65
C ARG A 403 9.45 18.55 -15.46
N ILE A 404 8.38 18.25 -14.77
CA ILE A 404 8.37 17.21 -13.74
C ILE A 404 7.33 16.16 -14.12
N TRP A 405 7.80 14.98 -14.48
CA TRP A 405 7.01 13.77 -14.64
C TRP A 405 6.69 13.20 -13.26
N VAL A 406 5.41 12.94 -12.99
CA VAL A 406 4.95 12.45 -11.70
C VAL A 406 4.10 11.22 -11.91
N LEU A 407 4.49 10.12 -11.27
CA LEU A 407 3.66 8.93 -11.09
C LEU A 407 3.23 8.85 -9.63
N ASN A 408 1.96 8.58 -9.37
CA ASN A 408 1.53 8.15 -8.04
C ASN A 408 1.39 6.63 -8.02
N ALA A 409 2.45 5.91 -7.66
CA ALA A 409 2.46 4.46 -7.66
C ALA A 409 1.51 3.86 -6.61
N GLY A 410 1.34 4.53 -5.46
CA GLY A 410 0.45 4.09 -4.41
C GLY A 410 1.13 3.16 -3.38
N PRO A 411 0.49 2.04 -2.97
CA PRO A 411 -0.64 1.40 -3.63
C PRO A 411 -2.02 2.06 -3.47
N ASN A 412 -2.24 2.94 -2.49
CA ASN A 412 -3.60 3.32 -2.08
C ASN A 412 -3.90 4.82 -2.12
N VAL A 413 -2.97 5.70 -1.73
CA VAL A 413 -3.30 7.10 -1.43
C VAL A 413 -3.09 8.00 -2.64
N SER A 414 -4.02 8.94 -2.85
CA SER A 414 -3.93 9.94 -3.91
C SER A 414 -2.80 10.96 -3.68
N SER A 415 -2.17 11.44 -4.74
CA SER A 415 -1.32 12.63 -4.74
C SER A 415 -2.08 13.89 -5.17
N SER A 416 -1.73 15.02 -4.56
CA SER A 416 -2.02 16.35 -5.09
C SER A 416 -0.70 17.10 -5.28
N PHE A 417 0.08 16.71 -6.28
CA PHE A 417 1.42 17.25 -6.49
C PHE A 417 1.38 18.76 -6.73
N HIS A 418 2.24 19.51 -6.03
CA HIS A 418 2.31 20.97 -6.07
C HIS A 418 3.76 21.43 -5.97
N VAL A 419 4.11 22.52 -6.67
CA VAL A 419 5.37 23.23 -6.50
C VAL A 419 5.07 24.63 -5.95
N VAL A 420 5.49 24.87 -4.71
CA VAL A 420 5.28 26.12 -3.98
C VAL A 420 6.08 27.24 -4.63
N GLY A 421 5.45 28.41 -4.81
CA GLY A 421 6.09 29.60 -5.36
C GLY A 421 6.01 29.73 -6.88
N THR A 422 5.39 28.77 -7.57
CA THR A 422 5.16 28.84 -9.02
C THR A 422 3.75 28.37 -9.39
N GLN A 423 3.40 28.51 -10.67
CA GLN A 423 2.19 27.99 -11.27
C GLN A 423 2.56 27.16 -12.49
N PHE A 424 1.83 26.08 -12.75
CA PHE A 424 2.01 25.27 -13.93
C PHE A 424 1.38 25.94 -15.13
N ASP A 425 2.20 26.22 -16.15
CA ASP A 425 1.71 26.70 -17.44
C ASP A 425 1.33 25.54 -18.37
N THR A 426 1.77 24.33 -18.07
CA THR A 426 1.41 23.11 -18.79
C THR A 426 1.13 21.99 -17.79
N VAL A 427 0.02 21.30 -17.95
CA VAL A 427 -0.38 20.14 -17.13
C VAL A 427 -0.98 19.09 -18.04
N TRP A 428 -0.32 17.94 -18.09
CA TRP A 428 -0.74 16.76 -18.84
C TRP A 428 -0.96 15.60 -17.87
N ARG A 429 -2.08 14.91 -17.98
CA ARG A 429 -2.45 13.76 -17.13
C ARG A 429 -3.25 12.77 -17.94
N GLU A 430 -2.96 11.48 -17.78
CA GLU A 430 -3.77 10.39 -18.34
C GLU A 430 -4.17 10.61 -19.83
N GLY A 431 -3.23 11.06 -20.66
CA GLY A 431 -3.49 11.27 -22.09
C GLY A 431 -3.99 12.65 -22.49
N SER A 432 -4.19 13.59 -21.56
CA SER A 432 -4.82 14.89 -21.86
C SER A 432 -4.12 16.08 -21.22
N TYR A 433 -3.92 17.14 -22.00
CA TYR A 433 -3.57 18.47 -21.49
C TYR A 433 -4.81 19.16 -20.90
N SER A 434 -4.71 19.63 -19.65
CA SER A 434 -5.69 20.55 -19.06
C SER A 434 -5.30 22.02 -19.25
N VAL A 435 -3.98 22.27 -19.28
CA VAL A 435 -3.35 23.55 -19.62
C VAL A 435 -2.16 23.25 -20.52
N TRP A 436 -1.94 24.07 -21.55
CA TRP A 436 -0.79 23.99 -22.44
C TRP A 436 -0.27 25.40 -22.78
N HIS A 437 0.98 25.72 -22.42
CA HIS A 437 1.63 27.04 -22.57
C HIS A 437 0.75 28.20 -22.07
N GLY A 438 0.19 28.03 -20.87
CA GLY A 438 -0.68 29.01 -20.23
C GLY A 438 -2.02 29.20 -20.94
N LYS A 439 -2.47 28.24 -21.75
CA LYS A 439 -3.78 28.25 -22.43
C LYS A 439 -4.61 27.07 -21.98
N SER A 440 -5.90 27.30 -21.74
CA SER A 440 -6.86 26.22 -21.51
C SER A 440 -7.26 25.59 -22.84
N LEU A 441 -7.53 24.28 -22.81
CA LEU A 441 -8.03 23.52 -23.96
C LEU A 441 -9.55 23.25 -23.89
N ASP A 442 -10.26 23.85 -22.93
CA ASP A 442 -11.72 23.68 -22.75
C ASP A 442 -12.58 24.40 -23.82
N GLY A 443 -11.94 25.20 -24.69
CA GLY A 443 -12.59 26.01 -25.72
C GLY A 443 -13.42 27.20 -25.18
N ARG A 444 -13.39 27.47 -23.88
CA ARG A 444 -14.21 28.48 -23.19
C ARG A 444 -13.36 29.53 -22.48
N THR A 445 -12.31 29.10 -21.82
CA THR A 445 -11.40 29.95 -21.06
C THR A 445 -10.49 30.71 -22.01
N LYS A 446 -10.50 32.05 -21.93
CA LYS A 446 -9.75 32.95 -22.81
C LYS A 446 -8.63 33.64 -22.03
N GLY A 447 -7.52 33.95 -22.71
CA GLY A 447 -6.38 34.62 -22.12
C GLY A 447 -5.37 33.65 -21.51
N VAL A 448 -4.47 34.18 -20.66
CA VAL A 448 -3.46 33.39 -19.94
C VAL A 448 -4.11 32.72 -18.74
N THR A 449 -3.84 31.43 -18.54
CA THR A 449 -4.31 30.61 -17.43
C THR A 449 -3.17 29.72 -16.91
N GLY A 450 -3.44 28.95 -15.86
CA GLY A 450 -2.48 28.04 -15.25
C GLY A 450 -3.17 27.09 -14.29
N ALA A 451 -2.39 26.15 -13.73
CA ALA A 451 -2.83 25.22 -12.71
C ALA A 451 -1.89 25.26 -11.50
N GLN A 452 -2.43 24.94 -10.33
CA GLN A 452 -1.66 24.91 -9.07
C GLN A 452 -1.22 23.50 -8.68
N THR A 453 -1.99 22.48 -9.07
CA THR A 453 -1.77 21.10 -8.67
C THR A 453 -1.93 20.13 -9.84
N LEU A 454 -1.20 19.02 -9.79
CA LEU A 454 -1.45 17.83 -10.59
C LEU A 454 -2.08 16.76 -9.68
N PRO A 455 -3.41 16.54 -9.75
CA PRO A 455 -4.08 15.53 -8.94
C PRO A 455 -3.91 14.14 -9.58
N LEU A 456 -3.43 13.16 -8.81
CA LEU A 456 -3.22 11.79 -9.27
C LEU A 456 -3.85 10.80 -8.27
N GLN A 457 -4.68 9.88 -8.76
CA GLN A 457 -5.10 8.68 -8.03
C GLN A 457 -3.96 7.67 -7.99
N ALA A 458 -4.11 6.57 -7.25
CA ALA A 458 -3.16 5.46 -7.33
C ALA A 458 -3.08 4.94 -8.77
N ALA A 459 -1.87 4.62 -9.21
CA ALA A 459 -1.48 4.22 -10.57
C ALA A 459 -1.66 5.28 -11.68
N GLU A 460 -2.10 6.51 -11.38
CA GLU A 460 -2.16 7.58 -12.38
C GLU A 460 -0.84 8.35 -12.49
N GLY A 461 -0.57 8.82 -13.70
CA GLY A 461 0.62 9.62 -13.98
C GLY A 461 0.36 10.83 -14.89
N GLY A 462 1.33 11.74 -14.89
CA GLY A 462 1.28 12.94 -15.71
C GLY A 462 2.58 13.75 -15.64
N PHE A 463 2.56 14.95 -16.20
CA PHE A 463 3.65 15.90 -16.01
C PHE A 463 3.13 17.33 -15.90
N VAL A 464 3.96 18.17 -15.30
CA VAL A 464 3.77 19.62 -15.22
C VAL A 464 4.97 20.34 -15.79
N GLU A 465 4.75 21.52 -16.36
CA GLU A 465 5.82 22.42 -16.78
C GLU A 465 5.60 23.83 -16.26
N PHE A 466 6.73 24.48 -15.95
CA PHE A 466 6.77 25.84 -15.46
C PHE A 466 8.16 26.45 -15.70
N THR A 467 8.25 27.76 -15.51
CA THR A 467 9.51 28.52 -15.48
C THR A 467 9.58 29.32 -14.19
N THR A 468 10.72 29.29 -13.52
CA THR A 468 10.98 30.09 -12.32
C THR A 468 11.71 31.39 -12.68
N PHE A 469 11.22 32.52 -12.17
CA PHE A 469 11.70 33.86 -12.55
C PHE A 469 12.59 34.53 -11.49
N GLU A 470 12.69 33.93 -10.31
CA GLU A 470 13.53 34.42 -9.21
C GLU A 470 14.35 33.26 -8.64
N PRO A 471 15.61 33.50 -8.22
CA PRO A 471 16.40 32.48 -7.54
C PRO A 471 15.76 32.17 -6.18
N GLY A 472 15.88 30.94 -5.72
CA GLY A 472 15.27 30.52 -4.46
C GLY A 472 15.17 29.01 -4.29
N HIS A 473 14.50 28.59 -3.22
CA HIS A 473 14.17 27.21 -2.95
C HIS A 473 12.66 27.08 -3.12
N TYR A 474 12.23 26.27 -4.09
CA TYR A 474 10.84 26.03 -4.43
C TYR A 474 10.45 24.63 -3.93
N PRO A 475 9.75 24.51 -2.79
CA PRO A 475 9.31 23.22 -2.29
C PRO A 475 8.34 22.54 -3.25
N PHE A 476 8.49 21.23 -3.45
CA PHE A 476 7.49 20.40 -4.10
C PHE A 476 6.93 19.37 -3.13
N VAL A 477 5.62 19.18 -3.16
CA VAL A 477 4.89 18.45 -2.10
C VAL A 477 3.73 17.65 -2.66
N ASN A 478 3.30 16.63 -1.91
CA ASN A 478 1.92 16.19 -1.94
C ASN A 478 1.04 17.15 -1.11
N HIS A 479 0.15 17.94 -1.72
CA HIS A 479 -0.68 18.92 -1.01
C HIS A 479 -1.75 18.28 -0.09
N ARG A 480 -1.81 16.95 -0.01
CA ARG A 480 -2.35 16.28 1.19
C ARG A 480 -1.34 16.45 2.33
N MET A 481 -1.41 17.59 3.01
CA MET A 481 -0.32 18.07 3.89
C MET A 481 0.10 17.06 4.97
N ASN A 482 -0.84 16.33 5.56
CA ASN A 482 -0.51 15.27 6.53
C ASN A 482 0.33 14.13 5.94
N LEU A 483 0.32 13.94 4.62
CA LEU A 483 1.13 12.98 3.88
C LEU A 483 2.46 13.61 3.43
N ALA A 484 2.49 14.88 3.01
CA ALA A 484 3.76 15.58 2.75
C ALA A 484 4.64 15.64 4.00
N GLU A 485 4.04 15.93 5.16
CA GLU A 485 4.69 15.94 6.48
C GLU A 485 5.22 14.56 6.92
N LYS A 486 4.88 13.49 6.18
CA LYS A 486 5.41 12.14 6.35
C LYS A 486 6.55 11.78 5.40
N GLY A 487 6.99 12.70 4.53
CA GLY A 487 8.21 12.51 3.71
C GLY A 487 8.09 12.77 2.21
N ALA A 488 6.88 12.88 1.66
CA ALA A 488 6.67 13.26 0.26
C ALA A 488 6.79 14.78 0.07
N HIS A 489 8.02 15.26 0.30
CA HIS A 489 8.44 16.64 0.23
C HIS A 489 9.87 16.71 -0.35
N GLY A 490 10.19 17.81 -1.01
CA GLY A 490 11.52 18.08 -1.54
C GLY A 490 11.67 19.51 -2.02
N ILE A 491 12.88 19.87 -2.45
CA ILE A 491 13.21 21.22 -2.88
C ILE A 491 13.72 21.22 -4.32
N LEU A 492 13.19 22.13 -5.15
CA LEU A 492 13.85 22.59 -6.37
C LEU A 492 14.63 23.86 -6.06
N LYS A 493 15.96 23.76 -6.07
CA LYS A 493 16.89 24.87 -5.89
C LYS A 493 17.11 25.57 -7.23
N VAL A 494 16.79 26.86 -7.29
CA VAL A 494 16.93 27.70 -8.48
C VAL A 494 18.02 28.73 -8.22
N GLU A 495 19.06 28.72 -9.07
CA GLU A 495 20.21 29.63 -8.99
C GLU A 495 20.18 30.76 -10.02
#